data_AF-A0A9Q1LAT8-F1
#
_entry.id   AF-A0A9Q1LAT8-F1
#
_cell.length_a   1.000
_cell.length_b   1.000
_cell.length_c   1.000
_cell.angle_alpha   90.00
_cell.angle_beta   90.00
_cell.angle_gamma   90.00
#
_symmetry.space_group_name_H-M   'P 1'
#
loop_
_entity.id
_entity.type
_entity.pdbx_description
1 polymer ?
#
loop_
_entity_poly.entity_id
_entity_poly.type
_entity_poly.pdbx_seq_one_letter_code
_entity_poly.pdbx_strand_id
1 'polypeptide(L)'
;MKVQSGAIGAPLLFPHLPTSLLPRLPPSHFLTPISGRNKLFLRAQNLDCESTGQMDLKKEFPELNRDLYSSIEPYCTGFLKVSDLHTIYWEQSGNPNGHPVVFLHGGPGGGTSPNNRRFFDPVFYQIILFDQRGAGKSNPHACLEENTTWDLVGDIEKLREHLKISKWQVFGGSWGSTLALAYSMSHPDKVTGIILRGIFLLRKKEIDWFYEGGAAAIYPDVWEPFRDLIPEEERKCFVEAYHKRLNSDNLETQYAAARAWTKWEMMTAHLLPNEENIKKGDDDDFSLAFARIENHYFINKGFFSSDSFLLDNIEKIKHIKTIIVQGRYDVCCPMMSAWDLHKAWPEAELIVVPGAGHSANEPGIAAELVAANEKLKNTLKGVS
;
A
#
# COMPACT_ATOMS: atom_id res chain seq x y z
N MET A 1 28.17 -23.47 64.95
CA MET A 1 27.21 -22.99 65.98
C MET A 1 25.83 -22.99 65.35
N LYS A 2 24.98 -23.99 65.63
CA LYS A 2 23.95 -24.04 66.70
C LYS A 2 22.78 -23.05 66.53
N VAL A 3 21.70 -23.56 65.89
CA VAL A 3 20.26 -23.61 66.25
C VAL A 3 19.64 -22.46 67.08
N GLN A 4 18.50 -21.92 66.59
CA GLN A 4 17.13 -21.80 67.21
C GLN A 4 16.32 -20.73 66.42
N SER A 5 15.16 -20.96 65.78
CA SER A 5 13.83 -21.56 66.12
C SER A 5 12.79 -20.56 66.67
N GLY A 6 11.60 -20.47 66.04
CA GLY A 6 10.33 -19.95 66.60
C GLY A 6 9.52 -19.07 65.63
N ALA A 7 8.56 -19.62 64.85
CA ALA A 7 7.11 -19.78 65.15
C ALA A 7 6.25 -18.60 64.60
N ILE A 8 5.55 -18.75 63.45
CA ILE A 8 4.15 -19.18 63.22
C ILE A 8 3.07 -18.17 63.70
N GLY A 9 2.23 -17.69 62.77
CA GLY A 9 1.01 -16.93 63.06
C GLY A 9 0.18 -16.54 61.81
N ALA A 10 -0.66 -17.47 61.35
CA ALA A 10 -1.93 -17.42 60.58
C ALA A 10 -2.24 -16.35 59.48
N PRO A 11 -2.86 -16.76 58.35
CA PRO A 11 -3.40 -15.87 57.31
C PRO A 11 -4.82 -15.36 57.63
N LEU A 12 -5.09 -14.10 57.28
CA LEU A 12 -6.40 -13.47 57.40
C LEU A 12 -7.38 -14.02 56.34
N LEU A 13 -8.41 -14.73 56.82
CA LEU A 13 -9.64 -15.07 56.12
C LEU A 13 -10.64 -13.90 56.24
N PHE A 14 -11.19 -13.46 55.11
CA PHE A 14 -12.41 -12.64 55.04
C PHE A 14 -13.33 -13.22 53.94
N PRO A 15 -14.66 -13.03 54.05
CA PRO A 15 -15.61 -14.12 54.02
C PRO A 15 -16.36 -14.26 52.69
N HIS A 16 -16.90 -15.46 52.51
CA HIS A 16 -17.83 -15.83 51.45
C HIS A 16 -19.02 -14.86 51.34
N LEU A 17 -19.21 -14.30 50.15
CA LEU A 17 -20.45 -13.63 49.74
C LEU A 17 -21.47 -14.68 49.25
N PRO A 18 -22.76 -14.53 49.59
CA PRO A 18 -23.78 -15.50 49.25
C PRO A 18 -24.19 -15.39 47.77
N THR A 19 -24.30 -16.54 47.13
CA THR A 19 -24.98 -16.77 45.86
C THR A 19 -26.50 -16.66 46.08
N SER A 20 -27.15 -15.60 45.61
CA SER A 20 -28.54 -15.64 45.11
C SER A 20 -29.03 -14.25 44.69
N LEU A 21 -29.87 -14.25 43.64
CA LEU A 21 -30.74 -13.20 43.10
C LEU A 21 -30.34 -12.67 41.71
N LEU A 22 -30.48 -13.54 40.71
CA LEU A 22 -30.73 -13.16 39.32
C LEU A 22 -32.15 -12.55 39.21
N PRO A 23 -32.35 -11.41 38.54
CA PRO A 23 -33.69 -10.94 38.21
C PRO A 23 -34.33 -11.86 37.16
N ARG A 24 -35.52 -12.38 37.48
CA ARG A 24 -36.36 -13.19 36.59
C ARG A 24 -36.90 -12.33 35.44
N LEU A 25 -36.68 -12.76 34.20
CA LEU A 25 -37.40 -12.26 33.02
C LEU A 25 -38.88 -12.69 33.09
N PRO A 26 -39.83 -11.85 32.65
CA PRO A 26 -41.25 -12.22 32.62
C PRO A 26 -41.55 -13.21 31.48
N PRO A 27 -42.63 -14.02 31.61
CA PRO A 27 -42.92 -15.13 30.70
C PRO A 27 -43.38 -14.66 29.32
N SER A 28 -42.99 -15.44 28.31
CA SER A 28 -43.42 -15.33 26.92
C SER A 28 -44.93 -15.56 26.79
N HIS A 29 -45.62 -14.56 26.25
CA HIS A 29 -46.98 -14.75 25.76
C HIS A 29 -46.96 -15.43 24.38
N PHE A 30 -47.67 -16.56 24.32
CA PHE A 30 -48.06 -17.27 23.13
C PHE A 30 -48.76 -16.33 22.13
N LEU A 31 -48.27 -16.30 20.89
CA LEU A 31 -49.07 -15.95 19.72
C LEU A 31 -48.96 -17.09 18.70
N THR A 32 -50.10 -17.72 18.47
CA THR A 32 -50.38 -18.74 17.46
C THR A 32 -50.13 -18.24 16.03
N PRO A 33 -49.74 -19.13 15.09
CA PRO A 33 -49.47 -18.75 13.71
C PRO A 33 -50.79 -18.67 12.91
N ILE A 34 -51.05 -17.52 12.29
CA ILE A 34 -52.12 -17.39 11.29
C ILE A 34 -51.57 -17.91 9.95
N SER A 35 -52.16 -19.01 9.49
CA SER A 35 -51.99 -19.58 8.16
C SER A 35 -52.65 -18.72 7.10
N GLY A 36 -51.97 -18.47 5.98
CA GLY A 36 -52.58 -17.77 4.84
C GLY A 36 -51.62 -17.54 3.67
N ARG A 37 -51.04 -18.61 3.08
CA ARG A 37 -50.42 -18.53 1.75
C ARG A 37 -51.43 -19.04 0.72
N ASN A 38 -52.10 -18.11 0.04
CA ASN A 38 -52.78 -18.40 -1.21
C ASN A 38 -51.72 -18.69 -2.29
N LYS A 39 -51.68 -19.94 -2.76
CA LYS A 39 -51.02 -20.32 -4.01
C LYS A 39 -51.87 -19.78 -5.17
N LEU A 40 -51.38 -18.77 -5.87
CA LEU A 40 -51.87 -18.45 -7.20
C LEU A 40 -51.05 -19.26 -8.22
N PHE A 41 -51.66 -20.32 -8.75
CA PHE A 41 -51.22 -20.94 -10.00
C PHE A 41 -51.60 -19.99 -11.14
N LEU A 42 -50.62 -19.49 -11.89
CA LEU A 42 -50.87 -19.04 -13.26
C LEU A 42 -50.01 -19.86 -14.23
N ARG A 43 -50.75 -20.52 -15.11
CA ARG A 43 -50.36 -21.39 -16.20
C ARG A 43 -49.93 -20.48 -17.35
N ALA A 44 -48.63 -20.44 -17.67
CA ALA A 44 -48.17 -19.84 -18.91
C ALA A 44 -48.21 -20.93 -20.00
N GLN A 45 -49.08 -20.73 -20.98
CA GLN A 45 -49.17 -21.54 -22.18
C GLN A 45 -47.95 -21.29 -23.06
N ASN A 46 -47.39 -22.38 -23.61
CA ASN A 46 -46.45 -22.33 -24.72
C ASN A 46 -47.16 -21.66 -25.91
N LEU A 47 -46.60 -20.55 -26.38
CA LEU A 47 -46.83 -20.00 -27.70
C LEU A 47 -45.47 -19.92 -28.38
N ASP A 48 -45.28 -20.81 -29.33
CA ASP A 48 -44.19 -20.78 -30.29
C ASP A 48 -44.24 -19.45 -31.05
N CYS A 49 -43.18 -18.68 -30.93
CA CYS A 49 -42.89 -17.58 -31.85
C CYS A 49 -41.49 -17.85 -32.41
N GLU A 50 -41.45 -18.33 -33.64
CA GLU A 50 -40.23 -18.33 -34.45
C GLU A 50 -39.74 -16.88 -34.59
N SER A 51 -38.67 -16.53 -33.89
CA SER A 51 -37.89 -15.33 -34.19
C SER A 51 -36.65 -15.73 -34.95
N THR A 52 -36.70 -15.46 -36.25
CA THR A 52 -35.59 -15.43 -37.20
C THR A 52 -34.31 -14.86 -36.59
N GLY A 53 -33.20 -15.55 -36.86
CA GLY A 53 -31.88 -15.28 -36.30
C GLY A 53 -31.44 -13.82 -36.39
N GLN A 54 -31.13 -13.27 -35.23
CA GLN A 54 -30.24 -12.13 -35.08
C GLN A 54 -28.89 -12.71 -34.61
N MET A 55 -27.90 -12.73 -35.50
CA MET A 55 -26.51 -12.96 -35.09
C MET A 55 -26.12 -11.78 -34.20
N ASP A 56 -26.17 -12.00 -32.89
CA ASP A 56 -25.51 -11.16 -31.90
C ASP A 56 -24.00 -11.21 -32.18
N LEU A 57 -23.50 -10.27 -32.98
CA LEU A 57 -22.09 -9.93 -33.03
C LEU A 57 -21.75 -9.15 -31.75
N LYS A 58 -21.82 -9.83 -30.59
CA LYS A 58 -21.05 -9.40 -29.43
C LYS A 58 -19.60 -9.58 -29.86
N LYS A 59 -18.91 -8.47 -30.10
CA LYS A 59 -17.45 -8.43 -30.04
C LYS A 59 -17.09 -8.99 -28.67
N GLU A 60 -16.73 -10.27 -28.60
CA GLU A 60 -16.16 -10.87 -27.41
C GLU A 60 -14.83 -10.18 -27.20
N PHE A 61 -14.83 -9.14 -26.37
CA PHE A 61 -13.60 -8.59 -25.86
C PHE A 61 -12.98 -9.71 -25.01
N PRO A 62 -11.74 -10.14 -25.31
CA PRO A 62 -11.10 -11.17 -24.52
C PRO A 62 -11.08 -10.71 -23.05
N GLU A 63 -11.58 -11.57 -22.18
CA GLU A 63 -11.58 -11.33 -20.74
C GLU A 63 -10.13 -11.12 -20.28
N LEU A 64 -9.86 -9.98 -19.63
CA LEU A 64 -8.52 -9.68 -19.13
C LEU A 64 -8.16 -10.62 -17.98
N ASN A 65 -6.92 -11.14 -18.00
CA ASN A 65 -6.38 -11.86 -16.85
C ASN A 65 -6.41 -10.96 -15.61
N ARG A 66 -6.83 -11.55 -14.49
CA ARG A 66 -6.90 -10.92 -13.16
C ARG A 66 -6.18 -11.72 -12.08
N ASP A 67 -5.58 -12.84 -12.44
CA ASP A 67 -4.82 -13.65 -11.49
C ASP A 67 -3.36 -13.21 -11.50
N LEU A 68 -2.77 -13.13 -10.30
CA LEU A 68 -1.32 -12.96 -10.15
C LEU A 68 -0.61 -14.06 -10.93
N TYR A 69 0.36 -13.68 -11.76
CA TYR A 69 1.20 -14.63 -12.48
C TYR A 69 1.97 -15.53 -11.52
N SER A 70 2.40 -16.70 -12.00
CA SER A 70 3.23 -17.61 -11.21
C SER A 70 4.51 -16.93 -10.72
N SER A 71 5.02 -17.36 -9.57
CA SER A 71 6.31 -16.88 -9.08
C SER A 71 7.42 -17.19 -10.08
N ILE A 72 8.31 -16.22 -10.27
CA ILE A 72 9.49 -16.30 -11.14
C ILE A 72 10.71 -15.77 -10.39
N GLU A 73 11.88 -16.28 -10.74
CA GLU A 73 13.16 -15.77 -10.26
C GLU A 73 13.74 -14.74 -11.23
N PRO A 74 14.56 -13.78 -10.73
CA PRO A 74 15.21 -12.83 -11.61
C PRO A 74 16.30 -13.56 -12.41
N TYR A 75 16.38 -13.27 -13.69
CA TYR A 75 17.44 -13.81 -14.55
C TYR A 75 18.73 -12.98 -14.44
N CYS A 76 18.64 -11.76 -13.90
CA CYS A 76 19.78 -10.88 -13.68
C CYS A 76 19.55 -10.03 -12.43
N THR A 77 20.60 -9.83 -11.64
CA THR A 77 20.59 -8.95 -10.46
C THR A 77 21.91 -8.21 -10.38
N GLY A 78 21.93 -7.02 -9.80
CA GLY A 78 23.16 -6.27 -9.63
C GLY A 78 23.06 -5.16 -8.60
N PHE A 79 24.18 -4.48 -8.45
CA PHE A 79 24.30 -3.26 -7.65
C PHE A 79 24.81 -2.15 -8.56
N LEU A 80 24.21 -0.96 -8.47
CA LEU A 80 24.58 0.21 -9.26
C LEU A 80 25.01 1.33 -8.31
N LYS A 81 26.28 1.75 -8.42
CA LYS A 81 26.77 2.96 -7.74
C LYS A 81 26.11 4.17 -8.39
N VAL A 82 25.27 4.88 -7.64
CA VAL A 82 24.49 6.04 -8.13
C VAL A 82 25.03 7.37 -7.60
N SER A 83 25.76 7.37 -6.48
CA SER A 83 26.56 8.51 -6.04
C SER A 83 27.84 8.00 -5.38
N ASP A 84 28.69 8.90 -4.86
CA ASP A 84 29.85 8.47 -4.08
C ASP A 84 29.46 7.76 -2.78
N LEU A 85 28.27 8.04 -2.26
CA LEU A 85 27.72 7.43 -1.06
C LEU A 85 26.87 6.19 -1.38
N HIS A 86 25.97 6.28 -2.37
CA HIS A 86 24.89 5.30 -2.56
C HIS A 86 25.17 4.26 -3.64
N THR A 87 24.85 3.00 -3.30
CA THR A 87 24.79 1.87 -4.22
C THR A 87 23.44 1.18 -4.10
N ILE A 88 22.65 1.20 -5.17
CA ILE A 88 21.30 0.60 -5.18
C ILE A 88 21.32 -0.83 -5.72
N TYR A 89 20.51 -1.69 -5.11
CA TYR A 89 20.22 -3.03 -5.65
C TYR A 89 19.19 -2.95 -6.77
N TRP A 90 19.35 -3.75 -7.82
CA TRP A 90 18.37 -3.93 -8.87
C TRP A 90 18.30 -5.38 -9.35
N GLU A 91 17.19 -5.73 -9.99
CA GLU A 91 16.97 -7.01 -10.63
C GLU A 91 16.13 -6.91 -11.90
N GLN A 92 16.28 -7.91 -12.76
CA GLN A 92 15.47 -8.09 -13.96
C GLN A 92 14.84 -9.50 -14.00
N SER A 93 13.56 -9.55 -14.31
CA SER A 93 12.75 -10.77 -14.42
C SER A 93 11.89 -10.75 -15.68
N GLY A 94 11.21 -11.86 -15.98
CA GLY A 94 10.34 -11.97 -17.15
C GLY A 94 11.13 -12.19 -18.44
N ASN A 95 10.73 -11.53 -19.52
CA ASN A 95 11.32 -11.67 -20.84
C ASN A 95 12.44 -10.62 -21.04
N PRO A 96 13.72 -11.02 -21.24
CA PRO A 96 14.82 -10.08 -21.46
C PRO A 96 14.66 -9.19 -22.70
N ASN A 97 13.83 -9.59 -23.66
CA ASN A 97 13.51 -8.84 -24.87
C ASN A 97 12.06 -8.30 -24.85
N GLY A 98 11.42 -8.33 -23.68
CA GLY A 98 10.05 -7.88 -23.50
C GLY A 98 9.92 -6.36 -23.45
N HIS A 99 8.68 -5.89 -23.30
CA HIS A 99 8.42 -4.47 -23.04
C HIS A 99 8.93 -4.11 -21.63
N PRO A 100 9.82 -3.13 -21.47
CA PRO A 100 10.38 -2.80 -20.17
C PRO A 100 9.35 -2.11 -19.27
N VAL A 101 9.29 -2.56 -18.02
CA VAL A 101 8.50 -1.93 -16.95
C VAL A 101 9.36 -1.78 -15.70
N VAL A 102 9.36 -0.58 -15.11
CA VAL A 102 9.99 -0.32 -13.82
C VAL A 102 8.96 -0.31 -12.71
N PHE A 103 9.23 -1.09 -11.65
CA PHE A 103 8.43 -1.13 -10.44
C PHE A 103 9.04 -0.22 -9.37
N LEU A 104 8.24 0.70 -8.86
CA LEU A 104 8.60 1.64 -7.79
C LEU A 104 7.90 1.21 -6.50
N HIS A 105 8.69 0.71 -5.53
CA HIS A 105 8.14 0.27 -4.24
C HIS A 105 7.66 1.45 -3.36
N GLY A 106 6.80 1.13 -2.40
CA GLY A 106 6.21 2.09 -1.45
C GLY A 106 7.06 2.35 -0.19
N GLY A 107 6.41 2.89 0.84
CA GLY A 107 6.99 3.47 2.04
C GLY A 107 6.90 5.00 2.01
N PRO A 108 8.02 5.75 1.85
CA PRO A 108 9.32 5.29 1.36
C PRO A 108 10.11 4.44 2.35
N GLY A 109 11.12 3.72 1.85
CA GLY A 109 11.95 2.84 2.69
C GLY A 109 11.53 1.36 2.73
N GLY A 110 10.50 0.95 2.00
CA GLY A 110 9.98 -0.43 2.06
C GLY A 110 10.83 -1.51 1.37
N GLY A 111 11.44 -1.20 0.23
CA GLY A 111 12.13 -2.19 -0.59
C GLY A 111 11.18 -3.07 -1.43
N THR A 112 11.77 -3.86 -2.32
CA THR A 112 11.06 -4.79 -3.19
C THR A 112 10.89 -6.17 -2.56
N SER A 113 9.95 -6.95 -3.11
CA SER A 113 9.68 -8.33 -2.71
C SER A 113 9.45 -9.22 -3.95
N PRO A 114 9.71 -10.54 -3.87
CA PRO A 114 9.49 -11.45 -4.99
C PRO A 114 8.05 -11.42 -5.57
N ASN A 115 7.05 -11.17 -4.71
CA ASN A 115 5.66 -11.06 -5.14
C ASN A 115 5.40 -9.89 -6.08
N ASN A 116 6.23 -8.84 -6.07
CA ASN A 116 6.06 -7.69 -6.96
C ASN A 116 6.24 -8.05 -8.44
N ARG A 117 6.97 -9.13 -8.77
CA ARG A 117 7.13 -9.62 -10.14
C ARG A 117 5.83 -10.18 -10.74
N ARG A 118 4.91 -10.60 -9.88
CA ARG A 118 3.71 -11.38 -10.26
C ARG A 118 2.57 -10.54 -10.84
N PHE A 119 2.71 -9.21 -10.86
CA PHE A 119 1.73 -8.31 -11.49
C PHE A 119 1.87 -8.23 -13.02
N PHE A 120 2.95 -8.78 -13.57
CA PHE A 120 3.33 -8.60 -14.96
C PHE A 120 3.38 -9.94 -15.69
N ASP A 121 2.87 -9.99 -16.92
CA ASP A 121 3.02 -11.16 -17.79
C ASP A 121 4.51 -11.41 -18.08
N PRO A 122 5.09 -12.53 -17.60
CA PRO A 122 6.52 -12.79 -17.75
C PRO A 122 6.93 -13.08 -19.20
N VAL A 123 5.98 -13.36 -20.10
CA VAL A 123 6.26 -13.57 -21.53
C VAL A 123 6.37 -12.23 -22.26
N PHE A 124 5.60 -11.22 -21.82
CA PHE A 124 5.57 -9.93 -22.49
C PHE A 124 6.52 -8.89 -21.88
N TYR A 125 6.62 -8.84 -20.54
CA TYR A 125 7.34 -7.78 -19.86
C TYR A 125 8.79 -8.17 -19.56
N GLN A 126 9.71 -7.22 -19.79
CA GLN A 126 10.99 -7.15 -19.11
C GLN A 126 10.75 -6.39 -17.81
N ILE A 127 10.83 -7.06 -16.67
CA ILE A 127 10.40 -6.52 -15.37
C ILE A 127 11.63 -6.03 -14.62
N ILE A 128 11.72 -4.74 -14.30
CA ILE A 128 12.82 -4.10 -13.57
C ILE A 128 12.32 -3.73 -12.18
N LEU A 129 12.92 -4.33 -11.14
CA LEU A 129 12.74 -3.96 -9.75
C LEU A 129 14.06 -3.38 -9.22
N PHE A 130 13.99 -2.38 -8.35
CA PHE A 130 15.15 -1.89 -7.62
C PHE A 130 14.74 -1.42 -6.23
N ASP A 131 15.68 -1.50 -5.30
CA ASP A 131 15.49 -0.97 -3.95
C ASP A 131 16.01 0.46 -3.93
N GLN A 132 15.16 1.40 -3.49
CA GLN A 132 15.52 2.82 -3.38
C GLN A 132 16.61 3.02 -2.30
N ARG A 133 17.23 4.20 -2.30
CA ARG A 133 18.34 4.54 -1.39
C ARG A 133 18.00 4.21 0.06
N GLY A 134 18.90 3.49 0.73
CA GLY A 134 18.78 3.09 2.14
C GLY A 134 17.74 2.02 2.47
N ALA A 135 16.99 1.51 1.48
CA ALA A 135 15.95 0.51 1.66
C ALA A 135 16.38 -0.87 1.15
N GLY A 136 15.76 -1.93 1.68
CA GLY A 136 15.96 -3.30 1.21
C GLY A 136 17.44 -3.69 1.18
N LYS A 137 17.92 -4.09 0.00
CA LYS A 137 19.32 -4.51 -0.22
C LYS A 137 20.24 -3.34 -0.57
N SER A 138 19.73 -2.12 -0.74
CA SER A 138 20.53 -0.95 -1.12
C SER A 138 21.38 -0.42 0.04
N ASN A 139 22.54 0.12 -0.29
CA ASN A 139 23.54 0.57 0.68
C ASN A 139 23.84 2.07 0.53
N PRO A 140 24.10 2.79 1.64
CA PRO A 140 24.11 2.31 3.03
C PRO A 140 22.69 2.17 3.61
N HIS A 141 22.44 1.11 4.38
CA HIS A 141 21.14 0.83 5.02
C HIS A 141 20.66 1.99 5.90
N ALA A 142 19.36 2.32 5.83
CA ALA A 142 18.69 3.39 6.57
C ALA A 142 19.36 4.79 6.44
N CYS A 143 20.13 5.02 5.37
CA CYS A 143 20.82 6.29 5.16
C CYS A 143 19.87 7.39 4.65
N LEU A 144 19.94 8.57 5.27
CA LEU A 144 19.11 9.74 4.94
C LEU A 144 19.87 10.80 4.13
N GLU A 145 21.20 10.73 4.12
CA GLU A 145 22.04 11.66 3.36
C GLU A 145 21.90 11.37 1.86
N GLU A 146 21.79 12.41 1.03
CA GLU A 146 21.47 12.30 -0.41
C GLU A 146 20.23 11.39 -0.66
N ASN A 147 19.22 11.44 0.19
CA ASN A 147 18.02 10.61 0.05
C ASN A 147 16.77 11.48 -0.09
N THR A 148 16.68 12.17 -1.23
CA THR A 148 15.53 13.01 -1.59
C THR A 148 14.74 12.46 -2.76
N THR A 149 13.52 12.94 -2.97
CA THR A 149 12.70 12.60 -4.14
C THR A 149 13.45 12.79 -5.45
N TRP A 150 14.25 13.86 -5.56
CA TRP A 150 14.98 14.20 -6.78
C TRP A 150 16.23 13.34 -6.98
N ASP A 151 16.85 12.90 -5.89
CA ASP A 151 17.91 11.89 -5.94
C ASP A 151 17.39 10.57 -6.49
N LEU A 152 16.22 10.13 -6.00
CA LEU A 152 15.57 8.90 -6.48
C LEU A 152 15.12 9.03 -7.95
N VAL A 153 14.60 10.18 -8.37
CA VAL A 153 14.30 10.44 -9.79
C VAL A 153 15.57 10.33 -10.64
N GLY A 154 16.70 10.87 -10.18
CA GLY A 154 17.99 10.73 -10.85
C GLY A 154 18.49 9.29 -10.92
N ASP A 155 18.25 8.49 -9.88
CA ASP A 155 18.64 7.07 -9.84
C ASP A 155 17.84 6.23 -10.81
N ILE A 156 16.55 6.53 -10.97
CA ILE A 156 15.69 5.86 -11.96
C ILE A 156 16.27 6.05 -13.38
N GLU A 157 16.73 7.26 -13.73
CA GLU A 157 17.39 7.49 -15.02
C GLU A 157 18.75 6.78 -15.13
N LYS A 158 19.59 6.83 -14.08
CA LYS A 158 20.88 6.11 -14.07
C LYS A 158 20.67 4.61 -14.29
N LEU A 159 19.65 4.02 -13.67
CA LEU A 159 19.30 2.62 -13.85
C LEU A 159 18.79 2.36 -15.28
N ARG A 160 17.89 3.20 -15.80
CA ARG A 160 17.39 3.11 -17.17
C ARG A 160 18.53 3.09 -18.19
N GLU A 161 19.49 4.00 -18.04
CA GLU A 161 20.67 4.11 -18.91
C GLU A 161 21.65 2.95 -18.74
N HIS A 162 21.91 2.52 -17.50
CA HIS A 162 22.75 1.36 -17.20
C HIS A 162 22.23 0.10 -17.90
N LEU A 163 20.90 -0.10 -17.88
CA LEU A 163 20.22 -1.22 -18.53
C LEU A 163 19.97 -0.99 -20.03
N LYS A 164 20.38 0.16 -20.58
CA LYS A 164 20.23 0.55 -21.98
C LYS A 164 18.77 0.54 -22.49
N ILE A 165 17.84 0.89 -21.60
CA ILE A 165 16.41 0.97 -21.91
C ILE A 165 16.10 2.36 -22.45
N SER A 166 15.46 2.49 -23.62
CA SER A 166 15.16 3.80 -24.20
C SER A 166 13.95 4.49 -23.53
N LYS A 167 12.88 3.71 -23.31
CA LYS A 167 11.64 4.10 -22.64
C LYS A 167 11.07 2.88 -21.92
N TRP A 168 10.27 3.07 -20.89
CA TRP A 168 9.62 1.99 -20.16
C TRP A 168 8.25 2.37 -19.61
N GLN A 169 7.47 1.37 -19.21
CA GLN A 169 6.26 1.57 -18.42
C GLN A 169 6.67 1.84 -16.96
N VAL A 170 5.95 2.71 -16.27
CA VAL A 170 6.16 2.99 -14.85
C VAL A 170 5.01 2.39 -14.05
N PHE A 171 5.33 1.58 -13.05
CA PHE A 171 4.37 1.00 -12.12
C PHE A 171 4.74 1.43 -10.70
N GLY A 172 3.81 2.03 -9.96
CA GLY A 172 4.10 2.46 -8.59
C GLY A 172 2.84 2.60 -7.74
N GLY A 173 2.92 2.20 -6.47
CA GLY A 173 1.79 2.35 -5.54
C GLY A 173 2.20 2.88 -4.17
N SER A 174 1.27 3.52 -3.46
CA SER A 174 1.58 4.27 -2.23
C SER A 174 2.60 5.38 -2.53
N TRP A 175 3.66 5.52 -1.73
CA TRP A 175 4.84 6.32 -2.09
C TRP A 175 5.39 6.03 -3.49
N GLY A 176 5.33 4.78 -3.96
CA GLY A 176 5.70 4.44 -5.33
C GLY A 176 4.87 5.19 -6.38
N SER A 177 3.62 5.56 -6.07
CA SER A 177 2.80 6.43 -6.93
C SER A 177 3.27 7.89 -6.90
N THR A 178 3.70 8.39 -5.74
CA THR A 178 4.34 9.71 -5.58
C THR A 178 5.59 9.79 -6.45
N LEU A 179 6.47 8.80 -6.34
CA LEU A 179 7.71 8.72 -7.10
C LEU A 179 7.45 8.50 -8.61
N ALA A 180 6.45 7.69 -8.97
CA ALA A 180 6.03 7.49 -10.36
C ALA A 180 5.58 8.81 -11.01
N LEU A 181 4.77 9.60 -10.30
CA LEU A 181 4.32 10.92 -10.77
C LEU A 181 5.52 11.87 -10.92
N ALA A 182 6.37 11.99 -9.88
CA ALA A 182 7.53 12.87 -9.91
C ALA A 182 8.51 12.50 -11.04
N TYR A 183 8.80 11.22 -11.23
CA TYR A 183 9.65 10.73 -12.32
C TYR A 183 9.03 11.02 -13.69
N SER A 184 7.75 10.67 -13.88
CA SER A 184 7.08 10.83 -15.17
C SER A 184 6.94 12.31 -15.57
N MET A 185 6.75 13.21 -14.60
CA MET A 185 6.71 14.66 -14.84
C MET A 185 8.07 15.25 -15.23
N SER A 186 9.16 14.67 -14.72
CA SER A 186 10.53 15.09 -15.03
C SER A 186 11.03 14.52 -16.36
N HIS A 187 10.58 13.31 -16.71
CA HIS A 187 11.05 12.56 -17.88
C HIS A 187 9.87 11.99 -18.72
N PRO A 188 8.91 12.82 -19.16
CA PRO A 188 7.70 12.34 -19.83
C PRO A 188 8.00 11.59 -21.13
N ASP A 189 9.09 11.95 -21.82
CA ASP A 189 9.51 11.31 -23.07
C ASP A 189 10.07 9.90 -22.88
N LYS A 190 10.38 9.49 -21.63
CA LYS A 190 10.90 8.17 -21.26
C LYS A 190 9.82 7.19 -20.82
N VAL A 191 8.56 7.63 -20.72
CA VAL A 191 7.47 6.84 -20.16
C VAL A 191 6.50 6.40 -21.26
N THR A 192 6.21 5.10 -21.31
CA THR A 192 5.30 4.48 -22.31
C THR A 192 3.87 4.29 -21.79
N GLY A 193 3.69 4.29 -20.48
CA GLY A 193 2.42 4.12 -19.79
C GLY A 193 2.64 4.09 -18.29
N ILE A 194 1.59 4.38 -17.51
CA ILE A 194 1.67 4.49 -16.05
C ILE A 194 0.57 3.66 -15.40
N ILE A 195 0.92 2.86 -14.39
CA ILE A 195 -0.04 2.20 -13.50
C ILE A 195 0.22 2.68 -12.08
N LEU A 196 -0.80 3.28 -11.48
CA LEU A 196 -0.73 3.84 -10.13
C LEU A 196 -1.67 3.08 -9.20
N ARG A 197 -1.29 2.95 -7.93
CA ARG A 197 -2.14 2.37 -6.88
C ARG A 197 -2.06 3.14 -5.57
N GLY A 198 -3.16 3.28 -4.83
CA GLY A 198 -3.11 3.84 -3.48
C GLY A 198 -2.49 5.24 -3.50
N ILE A 199 -3.14 6.15 -4.22
CA ILE A 199 -2.57 7.44 -4.61
C ILE A 199 -2.14 8.24 -3.39
N PHE A 200 -0.85 8.57 -3.35
CA PHE A 200 -0.26 9.41 -2.34
C PHE A 200 0.35 10.64 -2.99
N LEU A 201 -0.20 11.81 -2.70
CA LEU A 201 0.24 13.09 -3.26
C LEU A 201 1.11 13.87 -2.27
N LEU A 202 1.28 13.33 -1.05
CA LEU A 202 2.18 13.87 -0.02
C LEU A 202 1.81 15.28 0.47
N ARG A 203 0.56 15.69 0.25
CA ARG A 203 -0.01 16.93 0.79
C ARG A 203 -0.11 16.84 2.30
N LYS A 204 0.02 17.98 2.99
CA LYS A 204 -0.11 18.06 4.45
C LYS A 204 -1.38 17.38 4.95
N LYS A 205 -2.51 17.54 4.26
CA LYS A 205 -3.78 16.90 4.67
C LYS A 205 -3.77 15.37 4.66
N GLU A 206 -2.91 14.75 3.86
CA GLU A 206 -2.73 13.29 3.81
C GLU A 206 -1.82 12.83 4.95
N ILE A 207 -0.76 13.58 5.23
CA ILE A 207 0.12 13.35 6.39
C ILE A 207 -0.66 13.52 7.70
N ASP A 208 -1.41 14.62 7.83
CA ASP A 208 -2.22 14.92 9.01
C ASP A 208 -3.29 13.85 9.23
N TRP A 209 -3.90 13.36 8.14
CA TRP A 209 -4.87 12.28 8.21
C TRP A 209 -4.26 11.03 8.85
N PHE A 210 -3.09 10.59 8.39
CA PHE A 210 -2.56 9.29 8.79
C PHE A 210 -1.68 9.33 10.04
N TYR A 211 -0.91 10.40 10.25
CA TYR A 211 0.07 10.51 11.33
C TYR A 211 -0.26 11.57 12.39
N GLU A 212 -1.31 12.38 12.21
CA GLU A 212 -1.71 13.37 13.23
C GLU A 212 -3.11 13.09 13.81
N GLY A 213 -3.60 11.86 13.66
CA GLY A 213 -4.76 11.34 14.38
C GLY A 213 -6.08 11.31 13.59
N GLY A 214 -6.10 11.62 12.30
CA GLY A 214 -7.31 11.48 11.47
C GLY A 214 -7.80 10.02 11.40
N ALA A 215 -6.92 9.10 10.99
CA ALA A 215 -7.21 7.68 10.86
C ALA A 215 -7.40 6.98 12.22
N ALA A 216 -7.00 7.61 13.34
CA ALA A 216 -7.28 7.12 14.69
C ALA A 216 -8.78 7.06 15.00
N ALA A 217 -9.62 7.81 14.27
CA ALA A 217 -11.08 7.68 14.36
C ALA A 217 -11.59 6.31 13.91
N ILE A 218 -10.80 5.56 13.14
CA ILE A 218 -11.12 4.21 12.66
C ILE A 218 -10.39 3.15 13.49
N TYR A 219 -9.13 3.41 13.88
CA TYR A 219 -8.28 2.46 14.61
C TYR A 219 -7.75 3.05 15.94
N PRO A 220 -8.62 3.35 16.91
CA PRO A 220 -8.18 3.96 18.17
C PRO A 220 -7.27 3.03 18.97
N ASP A 221 -7.57 1.74 19.02
CA ASP A 221 -6.80 0.69 19.70
C ASP A 221 -5.39 0.50 19.12
N VAL A 222 -5.23 0.63 17.81
CA VAL A 222 -3.93 0.59 17.11
C VAL A 222 -3.16 1.91 17.27
N TRP A 223 -3.89 3.03 17.33
CA TRP A 223 -3.31 4.36 17.48
C TRP A 223 -2.72 4.60 18.87
N GLU A 224 -3.32 4.04 19.92
CA GLU A 224 -2.86 4.26 21.30
C GLU A 224 -1.38 3.91 21.52
N PRO A 225 -0.85 2.74 21.13
CA PRO A 225 0.58 2.45 21.24
C PRO A 225 1.50 3.39 20.46
N PHE A 226 1.08 3.86 19.27
CA PHE A 226 1.82 4.85 18.49
C PHE A 226 1.84 6.20 19.23
N ARG A 227 0.66 6.70 19.63
CA ARG A 227 0.50 7.94 20.38
C ARG A 227 1.28 7.93 21.70
N ASP A 228 1.19 6.82 22.45
CA ASP A 228 1.65 6.75 23.83
C ASP A 228 3.16 6.55 23.98
N LEU A 229 3.86 6.18 22.90
CA LEU A 229 5.32 6.28 22.85
C LEU A 229 5.79 7.75 22.97
N ILE A 230 4.97 8.71 22.54
CA ILE A 230 5.29 10.13 22.58
C ILE A 230 4.77 10.74 23.91
N PRO A 231 5.62 11.44 24.68
CA PRO A 231 5.21 12.20 25.88
C PRO A 231 4.14 13.23 25.53
N GLU A 232 3.17 13.44 26.43
CA GLU A 232 2.01 14.30 26.19
C GLU A 232 2.37 15.71 25.70
N GLU A 233 3.45 16.28 26.23
CA GLU A 233 3.95 17.62 25.86
C GLU A 233 4.50 17.71 24.42
N GLU A 234 4.90 16.59 23.83
CA GLU A 234 5.42 16.48 22.46
C GLU A 234 4.33 16.11 21.43
N ARG A 235 3.09 15.79 21.85
CA ARG A 235 1.99 15.32 20.96
C ARG A 235 1.33 16.40 20.10
N LYS A 236 2.00 17.53 19.88
CA LYS A 236 1.51 18.61 19.00
C LYS A 236 1.76 18.35 17.52
N CYS A 237 2.77 17.53 17.22
CA CYS A 237 3.16 17.10 15.88
C CYS A 237 3.90 15.76 16.02
N PHE A 238 3.20 14.66 15.76
CA PHE A 238 3.78 13.32 15.89
C PHE A 238 4.90 13.10 14.90
N VAL A 239 4.79 13.61 13.66
CA VAL A 239 5.88 13.50 12.67
C VAL A 239 7.18 14.08 13.22
N GLU A 240 7.16 15.27 13.82
CA GLU A 240 8.34 15.90 14.43
C GLU A 240 8.82 15.15 15.67
N ALA A 241 7.90 14.70 16.54
CA ALA A 241 8.24 13.97 17.76
C ALA A 241 8.91 12.62 17.45
N TYR A 242 8.43 11.92 16.41
CA TYR A 242 9.06 10.70 15.91
C TYR A 242 10.38 11.00 15.20
N HIS A 243 10.48 12.09 14.43
CA HIS A 243 11.73 12.48 13.77
C HIS A 243 12.90 12.61 14.75
N LYS A 244 12.66 13.26 15.88
CA LYS A 244 13.63 13.39 16.98
C LYS A 244 14.10 12.04 17.52
N ARG A 245 13.19 11.07 17.67
CA ARG A 245 13.49 9.74 18.24
C ARG A 245 14.19 8.83 17.22
N LEU A 246 13.71 8.84 15.99
CA LEU A 246 14.26 8.09 14.84
C LEU A 246 15.68 8.53 14.47
N ASN A 247 16.12 9.72 14.92
CA ASN A 247 17.47 10.24 14.71
C ASN A 247 18.21 10.52 16.03
N SER A 248 17.82 9.85 17.11
CA SER A 248 18.50 9.94 18.41
C SER A 248 19.86 9.22 18.39
N ASP A 249 20.87 9.72 19.11
CA ASP A 249 22.13 8.98 19.30
C ASP A 249 21.96 7.64 20.07
N ASN A 250 20.80 7.43 20.70
CA ASN A 250 20.46 6.19 21.40
C ASN A 250 19.71 5.22 20.47
N LEU A 251 20.34 4.08 20.15
CA LEU A 251 19.77 3.07 19.26
C LEU A 251 18.47 2.44 19.78
N GLU A 252 18.33 2.22 21.09
CA GLU A 252 17.09 1.68 21.65
C GLU A 252 15.91 2.64 21.45
N THR A 253 16.17 3.94 21.57
CA THR A 253 15.18 4.98 21.25
C THR A 253 14.81 4.94 19.77
N GLN A 254 15.78 4.79 18.88
CA GLN A 254 15.52 4.68 17.43
C GLN A 254 14.65 3.46 17.13
N TYR A 255 15.04 2.28 17.62
CA TYR A 255 14.30 1.03 17.35
C TYR A 255 12.90 1.02 17.97
N ALA A 256 12.73 1.55 19.19
CA ALA A 256 11.41 1.67 19.80
C ALA A 256 10.46 2.56 18.96
N ALA A 257 10.96 3.70 18.49
CA ALA A 257 10.21 4.58 17.59
C ALA A 257 9.95 3.94 16.23
N ALA A 258 10.94 3.28 15.65
CA ALA A 258 10.85 2.62 14.36
C ALA A 258 9.79 1.51 14.35
N ARG A 259 9.78 0.65 15.38
CA ARG A 259 8.76 -0.41 15.52
C ARG A 259 7.36 0.17 15.68
N ALA A 260 7.18 1.18 16.54
CA ALA A 260 5.86 1.78 16.76
C ALA A 260 5.31 2.44 15.49
N TRP A 261 6.16 3.19 14.78
CA TRP A 261 5.82 3.81 13.50
C TRP A 261 5.45 2.77 12.44
N THR A 262 6.30 1.75 12.26
CA THR A 262 6.09 0.71 11.24
C THR A 262 4.84 -0.13 11.55
N LYS A 263 4.62 -0.51 12.81
CA LYS A 263 3.45 -1.29 13.21
C LYS A 263 2.13 -0.55 12.98
N TRP A 264 2.10 0.77 13.21
CA TRP A 264 0.92 1.59 12.92
C TRP A 264 0.48 1.42 11.46
N GLU A 265 1.41 1.51 10.51
CA GLU A 265 1.08 1.31 9.10
C GLU A 265 0.77 -0.14 8.76
N MET A 266 1.55 -1.10 9.26
CA MET A 266 1.34 -2.50 8.92
C MET A 266 -0.01 -3.05 9.40
N MET A 267 -0.54 -2.53 10.51
CA MET A 267 -1.85 -2.89 11.04
C MET A 267 -3.03 -2.25 10.29
N THR A 268 -2.79 -1.18 9.52
CA THR A 268 -3.85 -0.40 8.86
C THR A 268 -3.81 -0.50 7.33
N ALA A 269 -2.78 -1.14 6.76
CA ALA A 269 -2.62 -1.28 5.31
C ALA A 269 -3.63 -2.23 4.63
N HIS A 270 -4.34 -3.07 5.39
CA HIS A 270 -5.31 -4.03 4.84
C HIS A 270 -6.72 -3.78 5.39
N LEU A 271 -7.75 -4.14 4.63
CA LEU A 271 -9.14 -3.96 5.09
C LEU A 271 -9.43 -4.83 6.32
N LEU A 272 -8.98 -6.07 6.26
CA LEU A 272 -8.98 -6.99 7.40
C LEU A 272 -7.53 -7.18 7.87
N PRO A 273 -7.29 -7.32 9.18
CA PRO A 273 -5.93 -7.52 9.71
C PRO A 273 -5.19 -8.64 8.98
N ASN A 274 -3.94 -8.36 8.59
CA ASN A 274 -3.07 -9.30 7.90
C ASN A 274 -1.84 -9.60 8.77
N GLU A 275 -1.84 -10.77 9.41
CA GLU A 275 -0.80 -11.20 10.36
C GLU A 275 0.61 -11.25 9.74
N GLU A 276 0.72 -11.64 8.47
CA GLU A 276 2.01 -11.67 7.77
C GLU A 276 2.57 -10.26 7.57
N ASN A 277 1.71 -9.30 7.24
CA ASN A 277 2.11 -7.91 7.08
C ASN A 277 2.48 -7.28 8.43
N ILE A 278 1.72 -7.54 9.48
CA ILE A 278 1.94 -7.00 10.83
C ILE A 278 3.31 -7.44 11.37
N LYS A 279 3.70 -8.70 11.15
CA LYS A 279 5.00 -9.25 11.59
C LYS A 279 6.21 -8.52 11.01
N LYS A 280 6.08 -7.81 9.89
CA LYS A 280 7.18 -6.99 9.37
C LYS A 280 7.61 -5.90 10.35
N GLY A 281 6.67 -5.36 11.13
CA GLY A 281 6.97 -4.38 12.17
C GLY A 281 7.71 -4.94 13.39
N ASP A 282 7.96 -6.26 13.44
CA ASP A 282 8.82 -6.90 14.44
C ASP A 282 10.27 -7.05 13.96
N ASP A 283 10.55 -6.82 12.68
CA ASP A 283 11.91 -6.81 12.13
C ASP A 283 12.54 -5.42 12.35
N ASP A 284 13.57 -5.36 13.18
CA ASP A 284 14.23 -4.12 13.57
C ASP A 284 14.99 -3.46 12.41
N ASP A 285 15.62 -4.25 11.52
CA ASP A 285 16.35 -3.70 10.38
C ASP A 285 15.36 -3.07 9.39
N PHE A 286 14.31 -3.82 9.03
CA PHE A 286 13.23 -3.30 8.19
C PHE A 286 12.57 -2.07 8.80
N SER A 287 12.15 -2.16 10.07
CA SER A 287 11.44 -1.07 10.75
C SER A 287 12.31 0.19 10.82
N LEU A 288 13.62 0.04 11.06
CA LEU A 288 14.53 1.17 11.15
C LEU A 288 14.66 1.88 9.80
N ALA A 289 14.93 1.16 8.70
CA ALA A 289 14.99 1.77 7.38
C ALA A 289 13.65 2.39 6.97
N PHE A 290 12.57 1.64 7.14
CA PHE A 290 11.22 2.07 6.79
C PHE A 290 10.86 3.36 7.52
N ALA A 291 10.84 3.35 8.85
CA ALA A 291 10.39 4.49 9.64
C ALA A 291 11.31 5.72 9.50
N ARG A 292 12.64 5.54 9.48
CA ARG A 292 13.57 6.67 9.35
C ARG A 292 13.43 7.37 8.01
N ILE A 293 13.38 6.60 6.92
CA ILE A 293 13.26 7.14 5.57
C ILE A 293 11.87 7.75 5.39
N GLU A 294 10.82 7.04 5.76
CA GLU A 294 9.46 7.53 5.64
C GLU A 294 9.24 8.87 6.36
N ASN A 295 9.60 8.93 7.65
CA ASN A 295 9.52 10.14 8.44
C ASN A 295 10.39 11.28 7.86
N HIS A 296 11.58 10.96 7.33
CA HIS A 296 12.48 11.93 6.69
C HIS A 296 11.83 12.59 5.46
N TYR A 297 11.12 11.83 4.64
CA TYR A 297 10.41 12.39 3.50
C TYR A 297 9.23 13.26 3.96
N PHE A 298 8.51 12.85 5.00
CA PHE A 298 7.33 13.58 5.46
C PHE A 298 7.67 14.91 6.13
N ILE A 299 8.68 14.94 7.01
CA ILE A 299 9.13 16.19 7.64
C ILE A 299 9.66 17.20 6.61
N ASN A 300 10.22 16.71 5.50
CA ASN A 300 10.70 17.52 4.39
C ASN A 300 9.65 17.74 3.28
N LYS A 301 8.38 17.37 3.50
CA LYS A 301 7.26 17.57 2.55
C LYS A 301 7.56 16.98 1.16
N GLY A 302 8.23 15.82 1.14
CA GLY A 302 8.64 15.13 -0.08
C GLY A 302 9.60 15.92 -0.96
N PHE A 303 10.26 16.95 -0.41
CA PHE A 303 11.18 17.84 -1.15
C PHE A 303 10.52 18.57 -2.33
N PHE A 304 9.20 18.71 -2.30
CA PHE A 304 8.44 19.45 -3.30
C PHE A 304 8.42 20.95 -2.97
N SER A 305 8.34 21.78 -4.01
CA SER A 305 8.30 23.24 -3.85
C SER A 305 6.95 23.77 -3.37
N SER A 306 5.89 22.97 -3.47
CA SER A 306 4.54 23.30 -2.99
C SER A 306 3.81 22.04 -2.50
N ASP A 307 2.81 22.23 -1.64
CA ASP A 307 1.96 21.14 -1.13
C ASP A 307 1.23 20.42 -2.29
N SER A 308 0.74 21.18 -3.27
CA SER A 308 0.01 20.68 -4.44
C SER A 308 0.90 20.30 -5.62
N PHE A 309 2.23 20.26 -5.46
CA PHE A 309 3.19 20.17 -6.58
C PHE A 309 2.83 19.10 -7.61
N LEU A 310 2.50 17.88 -7.18
CA LEU A 310 2.17 16.79 -8.11
C LEU A 310 0.88 17.06 -8.90
N LEU A 311 -0.14 17.66 -8.28
CA LEU A 311 -1.37 18.04 -8.99
C LEU A 311 -1.11 19.21 -9.96
N ASP A 312 -0.31 20.19 -9.54
CA ASP A 312 0.00 21.38 -10.34
C ASP A 312 0.80 21.05 -11.62
N ASN A 313 1.47 19.89 -11.66
CA ASN A 313 2.35 19.48 -12.76
C ASN A 313 1.74 18.40 -13.67
N ILE A 314 0.47 18.02 -13.49
CA ILE A 314 -0.19 16.94 -14.24
C ILE A 314 -0.17 17.17 -15.75
N GLU A 315 -0.27 18.42 -16.22
CA GLU A 315 -0.22 18.78 -17.65
C GLU A 315 0.97 18.16 -18.39
N LYS A 316 2.12 18.01 -17.72
CA LYS A 316 3.33 17.42 -18.30
C LYS A 316 3.16 15.97 -18.74
N ILE A 317 2.21 15.25 -18.12
CA ILE A 317 2.02 13.81 -18.32
C ILE A 317 0.61 13.44 -18.79
N LYS A 318 -0.29 14.41 -18.98
CA LYS A 318 -1.70 14.13 -19.36
C LYS A 318 -1.87 13.21 -20.56
N HIS A 319 -0.96 13.35 -21.52
CA HIS A 319 -0.94 12.57 -22.77
C HIS A 319 -0.50 11.11 -22.60
N ILE A 320 0.03 10.73 -21.43
CA ILE A 320 0.53 9.38 -21.15
C ILE A 320 -0.63 8.52 -20.65
N LYS A 321 -0.84 7.37 -21.30
CA LYS A 321 -1.91 6.44 -20.92
C LYS A 321 -1.69 5.93 -19.49
N THR A 322 -2.68 6.18 -18.63
CA THR A 322 -2.56 5.95 -17.19
C THR A 322 -3.80 5.26 -16.63
N ILE A 323 -3.57 4.28 -15.75
CA ILE A 323 -4.62 3.60 -14.98
C ILE A 323 -4.32 3.76 -13.49
N ILE A 324 -5.31 4.18 -12.72
CA ILE A 324 -5.26 4.39 -11.28
C ILE A 324 -6.16 3.35 -10.60
N VAL A 325 -5.59 2.53 -9.71
CA VAL A 325 -6.33 1.55 -8.91
C VAL A 325 -6.37 2.00 -7.45
N GLN A 326 -7.55 2.18 -6.88
CA GLN A 326 -7.68 2.70 -5.51
C GLN A 326 -8.64 1.85 -4.68
N GLY A 327 -8.24 1.48 -3.47
CA GLY A 327 -9.14 0.87 -2.48
C GLY A 327 -10.12 1.91 -1.94
N ARG A 328 -11.41 1.56 -1.87
CA ARG A 328 -12.44 2.45 -1.31
C ARG A 328 -12.16 2.78 0.16
N TYR A 329 -11.68 1.79 0.91
CA TYR A 329 -11.39 1.89 2.34
C TYR A 329 -9.88 1.94 2.61
N ASP A 330 -9.11 2.46 1.66
CA ASP A 330 -7.70 2.78 1.87
C ASP A 330 -7.57 3.86 2.96
N VAL A 331 -7.05 3.47 4.12
CA VAL A 331 -6.87 4.37 5.27
C VAL A 331 -5.47 4.96 5.36
N CYS A 332 -4.47 4.36 4.70
CA CYS A 332 -3.12 4.91 4.63
C CYS A 332 -3.07 6.08 3.65
N CYS A 333 -3.65 5.90 2.47
CA CYS A 333 -3.76 6.90 1.42
C CYS A 333 -5.24 7.09 1.06
N PRO A 334 -5.95 7.99 1.77
CA PRO A 334 -7.40 8.08 1.67
C PRO A 334 -7.85 8.37 0.24
N MET A 335 -8.96 7.72 -0.17
CA MET A 335 -9.56 7.78 -1.52
C MET A 335 -9.71 9.23 -2.07
N MET A 336 -9.76 10.24 -1.21
CA MET A 336 -9.75 11.65 -1.59
C MET A 336 -8.57 12.02 -2.51
N SER A 337 -7.39 11.41 -2.33
CA SER A 337 -6.20 11.70 -3.13
C SER A 337 -6.34 11.19 -4.57
N ALA A 338 -6.79 9.94 -4.73
CA ALA A 338 -7.08 9.39 -6.05
C ALA A 338 -8.20 10.16 -6.76
N TRP A 339 -9.22 10.60 -6.01
CA TRP A 339 -10.29 11.41 -6.57
C TRP A 339 -9.82 12.80 -7.01
N ASP A 340 -8.98 13.46 -6.22
CA ASP A 340 -8.37 14.75 -6.59
C ASP A 340 -7.47 14.61 -7.82
N LEU A 341 -6.66 13.54 -7.89
CA LEU A 341 -5.82 13.25 -9.05
C LEU A 341 -6.65 13.00 -10.31
N HIS A 342 -7.70 12.17 -10.23
CA HIS A 342 -8.59 11.88 -11.36
C HIS A 342 -9.30 13.14 -11.89
N LYS A 343 -9.72 14.06 -11.01
CA LYS A 343 -10.30 15.34 -11.45
C LYS A 343 -9.27 16.22 -12.19
N ALA A 344 -8.02 16.21 -11.75
CA ALA A 344 -6.94 16.97 -12.41
C ALA A 344 -6.48 16.30 -13.71
N TRP A 345 -6.65 14.98 -13.81
CA TRP A 345 -6.22 14.12 -14.91
C TRP A 345 -7.38 13.24 -15.44
N PRO A 346 -8.38 13.84 -16.11
CA PRO A 346 -9.56 13.11 -16.58
C PRO A 346 -9.26 12.05 -17.65
N GLU A 347 -8.11 12.15 -18.33
CA GLU A 347 -7.62 11.15 -19.29
C GLU A 347 -7.13 9.86 -18.62
N ALA A 348 -6.80 9.90 -17.32
CA ALA A 348 -6.44 8.71 -16.55
C ALA A 348 -7.70 7.94 -16.13
N GLU A 349 -7.66 6.62 -16.33
CA GLU A 349 -8.74 5.73 -15.93
C GLU A 349 -8.67 5.45 -14.44
N LEU A 350 -9.72 5.81 -13.70
CA LEU A 350 -9.83 5.52 -12.26
C LEU A 350 -10.68 4.28 -12.03
N ILE A 351 -10.07 3.27 -11.41
CA ILE A 351 -10.71 2.04 -10.94
C ILE A 351 -10.77 2.09 -9.42
N VAL A 352 -11.98 2.11 -8.86
CA VAL A 352 -12.19 2.06 -7.41
C VAL A 352 -12.65 0.67 -7.01
N VAL A 353 -11.87 0.01 -6.16
CA VAL A 353 -12.15 -1.34 -5.66
C VAL A 353 -13.00 -1.23 -4.38
N PRO A 354 -14.28 -1.65 -4.40
CA PRO A 354 -15.24 -1.31 -3.33
C PRO A 354 -14.93 -1.90 -1.96
N GLY A 355 -14.38 -3.11 -1.90
CA GLY A 355 -14.14 -3.86 -0.66
C GLY A 355 -12.66 -4.08 -0.37
N ALA A 356 -11.82 -3.07 -0.61
CA ALA A 356 -10.38 -3.18 -0.42
C ALA A 356 -9.79 -2.00 0.37
N GLY A 357 -8.74 -2.34 1.14
CA GLY A 357 -7.86 -1.40 1.86
C GLY A 357 -6.74 -0.83 0.98
N HIS A 358 -5.59 -0.56 1.59
CA HIS A 358 -4.45 0.09 0.93
C HIS A 358 -3.61 -0.87 0.08
N SER A 359 -3.29 -2.05 0.63
CA SER A 359 -2.26 -2.95 0.13
C SER A 359 -2.49 -3.40 -1.31
N ALA A 360 -1.40 -3.51 -2.08
CA ALA A 360 -1.43 -4.09 -3.42
C ALA A 360 -1.87 -5.56 -3.44
N ASN A 361 -1.80 -6.24 -2.28
CA ASN A 361 -2.14 -7.64 -2.12
C ASN A 361 -3.59 -7.84 -1.63
N GLU A 362 -4.39 -6.78 -1.47
CA GLU A 362 -5.85 -6.93 -1.36
C GLU A 362 -6.36 -7.66 -2.61
N PRO A 363 -7.20 -8.71 -2.50
CA PRO A 363 -7.57 -9.54 -3.65
C PRO A 363 -8.11 -8.75 -4.84
N GLY A 364 -8.99 -7.78 -4.59
CA GLY A 364 -9.54 -6.93 -5.64
C GLY A 364 -8.54 -5.93 -6.22
N ILE A 365 -7.59 -5.43 -5.41
CA ILE A 365 -6.53 -4.53 -5.90
C ILE A 365 -5.56 -5.31 -6.77
N ALA A 366 -5.11 -6.48 -6.31
CA ALA A 366 -4.19 -7.32 -7.05
C ALA A 366 -4.75 -7.70 -8.42
N ALA A 367 -6.04 -8.07 -8.46
CA ALA A 367 -6.76 -8.38 -9.68
C ALA A 367 -6.76 -7.21 -10.68
N GLU A 368 -7.11 -6.02 -10.22
CA GLU A 368 -7.16 -4.84 -11.10
C GLU A 368 -5.78 -4.34 -11.52
N LEU A 369 -4.72 -4.59 -10.73
CA LEU A 369 -3.34 -4.29 -11.13
C LEU A 369 -2.85 -5.23 -12.25
N VAL A 370 -3.20 -6.51 -12.20
CA VAL A 370 -2.92 -7.46 -13.29
C VAL A 370 -3.70 -7.05 -14.54
N ALA A 371 -5.00 -6.78 -14.41
CA ALA A 371 -5.84 -6.35 -15.52
C ALA A 371 -5.36 -5.03 -16.16
N ALA A 372 -4.89 -4.07 -15.35
CA ALA A 372 -4.32 -2.82 -15.83
C ALA A 372 -3.07 -3.04 -16.70
N ASN A 373 -2.18 -3.95 -16.28
CA ASN A 373 -1.01 -4.33 -17.07
C ASN A 373 -1.43 -5.01 -18.38
N GLU A 374 -2.38 -5.96 -18.35
CA GLU A 374 -2.88 -6.61 -19.56
C GLU A 374 -3.53 -5.61 -20.53
N LYS A 375 -4.26 -4.62 -20.01
CA LYS A 375 -4.86 -3.55 -20.83
C LYS A 375 -3.81 -2.67 -21.51
N LEU A 376 -2.75 -2.27 -20.79
CA LEU A 376 -1.64 -1.51 -21.38
C LEU A 376 -0.88 -2.34 -22.41
N LYS A 377 -0.55 -3.59 -22.10
CA LYS A 377 0.05 -4.56 -23.02
C LYS A 377 -0.75 -4.69 -24.32
N ASN A 378 -2.07 -4.88 -24.23
CA ASN A 378 -2.93 -5.01 -25.42
C ASN A 378 -2.91 -3.73 -26.27
N THR A 379 -2.92 -2.57 -25.62
CA THR A 379 -2.77 -1.27 -26.30
C THR A 379 -1.45 -1.17 -27.05
N LEU A 380 -0.34 -1.56 -26.42
CA LEU A 380 1.01 -1.52 -27.01
C LEU A 380 1.16 -2.52 -28.17
N LYS A 381 0.43 -3.64 -28.13
CA LYS A 381 0.36 -4.61 -29.24
C LYS A 381 -0.58 -4.17 -30.39
N GLY A 382 -1.31 -3.06 -30.23
CA GLY A 382 -2.31 -2.61 -31.21
C GLY A 382 -3.60 -3.46 -31.21
N VAL A 383 -3.85 -4.21 -30.14
CA VAL A 383 -5.07 -5.01 -29.94
C VAL A 383 -5.99 -4.17 -29.05
N SER A 384 -6.86 -3.36 -29.66
CA SER A 384 -7.80 -2.46 -28.96
C SER A 384 -9.18 -3.09 -28.76
#